data_AF-A0A414XUF3-F1
#
_entry.id   AF-A0A414XUF3-F1
#
_cell.length_a   1.000
_cell.length_b   1.000
_cell.length_c   1.000
_cell.angle_alpha   90.00
_cell.angle_beta   90.00
_cell.angle_gamma   90.00
#
_symmetry.space_group_name_H-M   'P 1'
#
loop_
_entity.id
_entity.type
_entity.pdbx_description
1 polymer ?
#
loop_
_entity_poly.entity_id
_entity_poly.type
_entity_poly.pdbx_seq_one_letter_code
_entity_poly.pdbx_strand_id
1 'polypeptide(L)'
;METKEYFEKVMQDFNQNRRGRNLRKYCSDEGIDYKWLSEYKKQYSSSKGKVEKEEEPSLIPLQVIDERFSEQPVVQPEAKWCVKQLVIASPTGDELEIKCSNLAVVVELLRKMSM
;
A
#
# COMPACT_ATOMS: atom_id res chain seq x y z
N MET A 1 20.28 16.50 3.55
CA MET A 1 19.99 16.27 2.12
C MET A 1 20.39 14.84 1.74
N GLU A 2 21.63 14.43 2.07
CA GLU A 2 22.19 13.13 1.71
C GLU A 2 21.41 11.88 2.17
N THR A 3 20.75 11.88 3.34
CA THR A 3 20.03 10.69 3.84
C THR A 3 18.70 10.42 3.13
N LYS A 4 18.03 11.45 2.61
CA LYS A 4 16.79 11.32 1.84
C LYS A 4 17.08 10.77 0.44
N GLU A 5 18.08 11.35 -0.21
CA GLU A 5 18.52 10.96 -1.55
C GLU A 5 19.06 9.52 -1.55
N TYR A 6 19.80 9.12 -0.51
CA TYR A 6 20.23 7.74 -0.34
C TYR A 6 19.05 6.77 -0.16
N PHE A 7 18.07 7.10 0.68
CA PHE A 7 16.86 6.28 0.84
C PHE A 7 16.09 6.13 -0.48
N GLU A 8 15.89 7.24 -1.20
CA GLU A 8 15.15 7.26 -2.48
C GLU A 8 15.88 6.45 -3.54
N LYS A 9 17.21 6.58 -3.63
CA LYS A 9 18.04 5.75 -4.51
C LYS A 9 17.96 4.26 -4.17
N VAL A 10 18.08 3.89 -2.90
CA VAL A 10 17.96 2.49 -2.46
C VAL A 10 16.59 1.90 -2.81
N MET A 11 15.52 2.67 -2.61
CA MET A 11 14.16 2.24 -2.95
C MET A 11 13.96 2.14 -4.47
N GLN A 12 14.59 3.02 -5.25
CA GLN A 12 14.56 2.99 -6.72
C GLN A 12 15.31 1.79 -7.27
N ASP A 13 16.54 1.56 -6.81
CA ASP A 13 17.38 0.42 -7.22
C ASP A 13 16.73 -0.91 -6.82
N PHE A 14 16.11 -0.99 -5.63
CA PHE A 14 15.32 -2.16 -5.23
C PHE A 14 14.15 -2.44 -6.17
N ASN A 15 13.42 -1.41 -6.61
CA ASN A 15 12.29 -1.58 -7.51
C ASN A 15 12.72 -2.05 -8.90
N GLN A 16 13.88 -1.59 -9.39
CA GLN A 16 14.43 -2.01 -10.69
C GLN A 16 15.06 -3.40 -10.63
N ASN A 17 15.83 -3.71 -9.57
CA ASN A 17 16.55 -4.97 -9.40
C ASN A 17 15.86 -5.96 -8.45
N ARG A 18 14.52 -5.87 -8.34
CA ARG A 18 13.74 -6.67 -7.39
C ARG A 18 13.94 -8.16 -7.58
N ARG A 19 14.03 -8.67 -8.83
CA ARG A 19 14.32 -10.08 -9.20
C ARG A 19 13.68 -11.14 -8.27
N GLY A 20 12.46 -10.88 -7.77
CA GLY A 20 11.76 -11.75 -6.80
C GLY A 20 12.30 -11.75 -5.36
N ARG A 21 13.33 -10.97 -5.05
CA ARG A 21 13.89 -10.80 -3.70
C ARG A 21 12.99 -9.87 -2.87
N ASN A 22 12.90 -10.17 -1.57
CA ASN A 22 12.31 -9.24 -0.61
C ASN A 22 13.33 -8.14 -0.26
N LEU A 23 12.83 -6.97 0.18
CA LEU A 23 13.68 -5.80 0.48
C LEU A 23 14.75 -6.12 1.52
N ARG A 24 14.43 -6.95 2.53
CA ARG A 24 15.39 -7.35 3.57
C ARG A 24 16.56 -8.15 2.99
N LYS A 25 16.27 -9.07 2.06
CA LYS A 25 17.27 -9.88 1.37
C LYS A 25 18.09 -9.02 0.40
N TYR A 26 17.44 -8.10 -0.32
CA TYR A 26 18.14 -7.14 -1.17
C TYR A 26 19.11 -6.26 -0.36
N CYS A 27 18.66 -5.71 0.77
CA CYS A 27 19.53 -4.94 1.65
C CYS A 27 20.70 -5.78 2.18
N SER A 28 20.48 -7.06 2.51
CA SER A 28 21.55 -7.96 2.95
C SER A 28 22.57 -8.27 1.85
N ASP A 29 22.12 -8.45 0.61
CA ASP A 29 22.98 -8.81 -0.53
C ASP A 29 23.82 -7.60 -0.99
N GLU A 30 23.25 -6.40 -0.97
CA GLU A 30 23.91 -5.15 -1.40
C GLU A 30 24.67 -4.44 -0.25
N GLY A 31 24.70 -5.03 0.95
CA GLY A 31 25.38 -4.46 2.12
C GLY A 31 24.71 -3.20 2.69
N ILE A 32 23.42 -3.02 2.45
CA ILE A 32 22.62 -1.88 2.92
C ILE A 32 22.05 -2.20 4.31
N ASP A 33 22.14 -1.26 5.25
CA ASP A 33 21.57 -1.43 6.58
C ASP A 33 20.03 -1.37 6.55
N TYR A 34 19.39 -2.55 6.58
CA TYR A 34 17.94 -2.69 6.62
C TYR A 34 17.30 -2.07 7.89
N LYS A 35 18.01 -2.09 9.02
CA LYS A 35 17.49 -1.55 10.29
C LYS A 35 17.41 -0.03 10.19
N TRP A 36 18.46 0.60 9.66
CA TRP A 36 18.44 2.04 9.35
C TRP A 36 17.34 2.39 8.35
N LEU A 37 17.20 1.62 7.26
CA LEU A 37 16.18 1.86 6.23
C LEU A 37 14.74 1.77 6.77
N SER A 38 14.49 0.80 7.67
CA SER A 38 13.18 0.60 8.29
C SER A 38 12.81 1.75 9.24
N GLU A 39 13.74 2.20 10.07
CA GLU A 39 13.54 3.33 10.98
C GLU A 39 13.39 4.64 10.21
N TYR A 40 14.23 4.87 9.18
CA TYR A 40 14.12 6.04 8.32
C TYR A 40 12.79 6.07 7.56
N LYS A 41 12.30 4.93 7.06
CA LYS A 41 10.99 4.84 6.42
C LYS A 41 9.85 5.24 7.36
N LYS A 42 9.90 4.80 8.63
CA LYS A 42 8.89 5.20 9.64
C LYS A 42 8.89 6.71 9.84
N GLN A 43 10.07 7.31 9.99
CA GLN A 43 10.22 8.75 10.15
C GLN A 43 9.77 9.53 8.90
N TYR A 44 10.12 9.06 7.71
CA TYR A 44 9.72 9.63 6.42
C TYR A 44 8.19 9.62 6.24
N SER A 45 7.52 8.52 6.59
CA SER A 45 6.06 8.43 6.57
C SER A 45 5.39 9.38 7.57
N SER A 46 5.99 9.60 8.74
CA SER A 46 5.51 10.59 9.72
C SER A 46 5.74 12.03 9.25
N SER A 47 6.80 12.32 8.50
CA SER A 47 7.08 13.65 7.96
C SER A 47 6.20 14.04 6.77
N LYS A 48 5.73 13.08 5.95
CA LYS A 48 4.78 13.35 4.85
C LYS A 48 3.40 13.84 5.32
N GLY A 49 3.09 13.72 6.61
CA GLY A 49 1.87 14.22 7.25
C GLY A 49 1.97 15.64 7.81
N LYS A 50 3.12 16.30 7.73
CA LYS A 50 3.31 17.71 8.09
C LYS A 50 3.98 18.48 6.95
N VAL A 51 3.19 18.81 5.94
CA VAL A 51 3.38 20.04 5.17
C VAL A 51 2.05 20.78 5.25
N GLU A 52 2.12 21.99 5.80
CA GLU A 52 1.02 22.93 5.96
C GLU A 52 0.40 23.29 4.60
N LYS A 53 -0.91 23.53 4.60
CA LYS A 53 -1.65 24.05 3.45
C LYS A 53 -1.16 25.45 3.10
N GLU A 54 -0.78 25.69 1.86
CA GLU A 54 -0.97 27.00 1.22
C GLU A 54 -1.09 26.83 -0.31
N GLU A 55 -2.27 27.26 -0.79
CA GLU A 55 -2.74 27.55 -2.15
C GLU A 55 -2.57 26.49 -3.27
N GLU A 56 -3.72 25.99 -3.74
CA GLU A 56 -3.83 25.52 -5.13
C GLU A 56 -3.38 26.67 -6.06
N PRO A 57 -2.50 26.36 -7.00
CA PRO A 57 -2.95 26.18 -8.36
C PRO A 57 -3.21 24.69 -8.54
N SER A 58 -4.26 24.39 -9.27
CA SER A 58 -4.52 23.07 -9.85
C SER A 58 -3.35 22.66 -10.75
N LEU A 59 -2.25 22.26 -10.13
CA LEU A 59 -1.13 21.63 -10.81
C LEU A 59 -1.56 20.19 -11.06
N ILE A 60 -2.33 20.02 -12.13
CA ILE A 60 -2.42 18.76 -12.83
C ILE A 60 -0.97 18.32 -13.03
N PRO A 61 -0.54 17.16 -12.47
CA PRO A 61 0.77 16.66 -12.76
C PRO A 61 0.85 16.49 -14.27
N LEU A 62 1.69 17.29 -14.93
CA LEU A 62 2.12 16.97 -16.28
C LEU A 62 2.90 15.67 -16.15
N GLN A 63 2.20 14.57 -16.44
CA GLN A 63 2.83 13.29 -16.70
C GLN A 63 3.74 13.55 -17.90
N VAL A 64 5.05 13.51 -17.68
CA VAL A 64 5.99 13.32 -18.79
C VAL A 64 5.66 11.92 -19.33
N ILE A 65 4.79 11.88 -20.33
CA ILE A 65 4.52 10.69 -21.11
C ILE A 65 5.74 10.56 -22.02
N ASP A 66 6.72 9.79 -21.57
CA ASP A 66 7.72 9.24 -22.47
C ASP A 66 6.98 8.20 -23.32
N GLU A 67 6.68 8.55 -24.58
CA GLU A 67 5.87 7.75 -25.53
C GLU A 67 6.47 6.37 -25.86
N ARG A 68 7.58 5.97 -25.20
CA ARG A 68 8.12 4.60 -25.25
C ARG A 68 7.84 3.73 -24.03
N PHE A 69 7.18 4.25 -22.99
CA PHE A 69 6.81 3.50 -21.78
C PHE A 69 5.30 3.21 -21.70
N SER A 70 4.66 2.91 -22.84
CA SER A 70 3.22 2.58 -22.93
C SER A 70 2.83 1.17 -22.44
N GLU A 71 3.69 0.46 -21.72
CA GLU A 71 3.35 -0.86 -21.16
C GLU A 71 3.91 -1.05 -19.74
N GLN A 72 3.50 -0.21 -18.80
CA GLN A 72 3.48 -0.62 -17.40
C GLN A 72 2.09 -0.31 -16.84
N PRO A 73 1.35 -1.32 -16.33
CA PRO A 73 0.08 -1.04 -15.70
C PRO A 73 0.37 -0.15 -14.50
N VAL A 74 -0.18 1.06 -14.54
CA VAL A 74 -0.36 1.89 -13.36
C VAL A 74 -1.00 0.98 -12.33
N VAL A 75 -0.22 0.53 -11.33
CA VAL A 75 -0.78 -0.10 -10.13
C VAL A 75 -1.46 1.05 -9.40
N GLN A 76 -2.64 1.44 -9.91
CA GLN A 76 -3.71 1.95 -9.09
C GLN A 76 -3.72 1.03 -7.87
N PRO A 77 -3.77 1.54 -6.63
CA PRO A 77 -4.13 0.68 -5.52
C PRO A 77 -5.42 0.02 -6.00
N GLU A 78 -5.35 -1.27 -6.35
CA GLU A 78 -6.48 -2.02 -6.88
C GLU A 78 -7.63 -1.62 -5.97
N ALA A 79 -8.69 -1.03 -6.55
CA ALA A 79 -9.85 -0.64 -5.79
C ALA A 79 -10.50 -1.94 -5.29
N LYS A 80 -9.94 -2.48 -4.21
CA LYS A 80 -10.37 -3.74 -3.62
C LYS A 80 -11.60 -3.39 -2.83
N TRP A 81 -12.69 -4.04 -3.21
CA TRP A 81 -13.92 -4.01 -2.45
C TRP A 81 -13.61 -4.33 -0.99
N CYS A 82 -13.97 -3.41 -0.12
CA CYS A 82 -13.89 -3.59 1.32
C CYS A 82 -15.30 -3.54 1.89
N VAL A 83 -15.57 -4.45 2.83
CA VAL A 83 -16.82 -4.44 3.58
C VAL A 83 -16.58 -3.59 4.83
N LYS A 84 -17.27 -2.45 4.91
CA LYS A 84 -17.17 -1.56 6.08
C LYS A 84 -17.88 -2.13 7.30
N GLN A 85 -19.03 -2.77 7.10
CA GLN A 85 -19.86 -3.34 8.15
C GLN A 85 -20.68 -4.50 7.55
N LEU A 86 -20.77 -5.61 8.27
CA LEU A 86 -21.60 -6.76 7.92
C LEU A 86 -22.41 -7.17 9.15
N VAL A 87 -23.74 -7.15 9.02
CA VAL A 87 -24.67 -7.53 10.09
C VAL A 87 -25.62 -8.60 9.56
N ILE A 88 -25.78 -9.68 10.32
CA ILE A 88 -26.78 -10.73 10.07
C ILE A 88 -27.93 -10.50 11.03
N ALA A 89 -29.15 -10.38 10.51
CA ALA A 89 -30.36 -10.28 11.30
C ALA A 89 -31.12 -11.61 11.26
N SER A 90 -31.55 -12.09 12.42
CA SER A 90 -32.43 -13.24 12.55
C SER A 90 -33.91 -12.84 12.36
N PRO A 91 -34.81 -13.78 12.02
CA PRO A 91 -36.25 -13.50 11.97
C PRO A 91 -36.85 -13.08 13.32
N THR A 92 -36.18 -13.40 14.42
CA THR A 92 -36.56 -13.03 15.79
C THR A 92 -36.12 -11.62 16.19
N GLY A 93 -35.33 -10.94 15.34
CA GLY A 93 -34.84 -9.58 15.56
C GLY A 93 -33.46 -9.50 16.19
N ASP A 94 -32.79 -10.62 16.44
CA ASP A 94 -31.40 -10.63 16.91
C ASP A 94 -30.44 -10.21 15.78
N GLU A 95 -29.52 -9.30 16.09
CA GLU A 95 -28.49 -8.82 15.15
C GLU A 95 -27.10 -9.31 15.56
N LEU A 96 -26.32 -9.77 14.58
CA LEU A 96 -24.95 -10.23 14.75
C LEU A 96 -24.02 -9.47 13.78
N GLU A 97 -23.12 -8.65 14.33
CA GLU A 97 -22.09 -7.96 13.55
C GLU A 97 -20.84 -8.85 13.35
N ILE A 98 -20.40 -9.00 12.10
CA ILE A 98 -19.22 -9.77 11.73
C ILE A 98 -18.08 -8.80 11.37
N LYS A 99 -17.08 -8.72 12.25
CA LYS A 99 -15.84 -7.96 12.01
C LYS A 99 -14.74 -8.91 11.54
N CYS A 100 -14.44 -8.88 10.25
CA CYS A 100 -13.36 -9.69 9.67
C CYS A 100 -12.61 -8.94 8.58
N SER A 101 -11.28 -9.00 8.62
CA SER A 101 -10.41 -8.43 7.58
C SER A 101 -10.22 -9.35 6.37
N ASN A 102 -10.65 -10.61 6.47
CA ASN A 102 -10.54 -11.61 5.40
C ASN A 102 -11.91 -11.90 4.78
N LEU A 103 -12.19 -11.28 3.63
CA LEU A 103 -13.47 -11.42 2.94
C LEU A 103 -13.75 -12.85 2.46
N ALA A 104 -12.72 -13.66 2.16
CA ALA A 104 -12.91 -15.04 1.71
C ALA A 104 -13.56 -15.91 2.79
N VAL A 105 -13.16 -15.71 4.05
CA VAL A 105 -13.75 -16.41 5.20
C VAL A 105 -15.21 -15.99 5.40
N VAL A 106 -15.50 -14.69 5.23
CA VAL A 106 -16.86 -14.16 5.33
C VAL A 106 -17.76 -14.76 4.24
N VAL A 107 -17.28 -14.84 3.00
CA VAL A 107 -18.04 -15.44 1.89
C VAL A 107 -18.33 -16.91 2.15
N GLU A 108 -17.36 -17.68 2.63
CA GLU A 108 -17.58 -19.11 2.93
C GLU A 108 -18.53 -19.32 4.11
N LEU A 109 -18.48 -18.45 5.13
CA LEU A 109 -19.43 -18.45 6.24
C LEU A 109 -20.86 -18.19 5.74
N LEU A 110 -21.06 -17.15 4.91
CA LEU A 110 -22.36 -16.83 4.34
C LEU A 110 -22.87 -17.96 3.45
N ARG A 111 -21.99 -18.60 2.67
CA ARG A 111 -22.33 -19.77 1.86
C ARG A 111 -22.84 -20.93 2.71
N LYS A 112 -22.21 -21.20 3.86
CA LYS A 112 -22.64 -22.22 4.81
C LYS A 112 -23.97 -21.90 5.49
N MET A 113 -24.25 -20.63 5.77
CA MET A 113 -25.53 -20.21 6.34
C MET A 113 -26.69 -20.26 5.35
N SER A 114 -26.40 -20.26 4.05
CA SER A 114 -27.40 -20.36 2.97
C SER A 114 -27.77 -21.80 2.60
N MET A 115 -27.10 -22.81 3.15
CA MET A 115 -27.44 -24.24 3.02
C MET A 115 -28.31 -24.69 4.19
#